data_AF-A0A1I7W118-F1
#
_entry.id   AF-A0A1I7W118-F1
#
_cell.length_a   1.000
_cell.length_b   1.000
_cell.length_c   1.000
_cell.angle_alpha   90.00
_cell.angle_beta   90.00
_cell.angle_gamma   90.00
#
_symmetry.space_group_name_H-M   'P 1'
#
loop_
_entity.id
_entity.type
_entity.pdbx_description
1 polymer ?
#
loop_
_entity_poly.entity_id
_entity_poly.type
_entity_poly.pdbx_seq_one_letter_code
_entity_poly.pdbx_strand_id
1 'polypeptide(L)'
;MEVAIKLLGSYCRISLYCKPVQSLAYRFASESNEKFGKELLPSEKRFDEVAIELRTKQTFLNVIDNFCKKQMHARGHVEFINSALKYMKEYGLQKDLDIYKSLLNIFPKGPMIPTNVFQRRFLYFPQQQICCVKLLDEMEWFGVQPDKEIHDLVVNAFGEWNYATKKVKRMLYWMPKLKHSNTYLDRRKIEGKKLSAVDLGYLALKMISRDPGTRITLVGINDTELSESDRWLLSAQSHLQKKLLRSLEKNTTLYVDGPNKVYLMDHCIEYVGLFSDPKSSQYYEKYEEDDLDEDFENWRSEWDGGYEKRSKYNIHEQQHETILALSVFGRVCRETAVAWISHLQEINPSLHTARVLFRTKQASETQIIQLS
;
A
#
# COMPACT_ATOMS: atom_id res chain seq x y z
N MET A 1 22.51 17.50 -71.66
CA MET A 1 21.69 18.67 -71.32
C MET A 1 20.25 18.36 -71.68
N GLU A 2 19.34 18.59 -70.74
CA GLU A 2 17.85 18.60 -70.86
C GLU A 2 17.19 17.23 -71.13
N VAL A 3 16.58 16.54 -70.15
CA VAL A 3 15.39 16.79 -69.30
C VAL A 3 14.05 16.51 -70.00
N ALA A 4 13.17 15.79 -69.26
CA ALA A 4 11.72 15.55 -69.42
C ALA A 4 11.34 14.20 -70.07
N ILE A 5 11.16 13.11 -69.31
CA ILE A 5 9.97 12.69 -68.52
C ILE A 5 8.65 12.70 -69.30
N LYS A 6 8.25 11.52 -69.81
CA LYS A 6 6.95 10.81 -69.58
C LYS A 6 6.71 9.82 -70.72
N LEU A 7 6.84 8.52 -70.43
CA LEU A 7 6.21 7.48 -71.25
C LEU A 7 5.55 6.43 -70.34
N LEU A 8 4.27 6.25 -70.62
CA LEU A 8 3.33 5.24 -70.13
C LEU A 8 3.44 3.96 -70.97
N GLY A 9 3.17 2.81 -70.34
CA GLY A 9 3.01 1.49 -70.97
C GLY A 9 4.24 0.61 -70.74
N SER A 10 4.18 -0.59 -70.16
CA SER A 10 3.13 -1.61 -70.24
C SER A 10 3.37 -2.73 -69.20
N TYR A 11 2.28 -3.31 -68.70
CA TYR A 11 2.08 -4.69 -68.22
C TYR A 11 3.22 -5.43 -67.48
N CYS A 12 2.98 -5.68 -66.19
CA CYS A 12 3.40 -6.94 -65.55
C CYS A 12 2.48 -7.27 -64.36
N ARG A 13 1.59 -8.26 -64.55
CA ARG A 13 0.88 -8.95 -63.47
C ARG A 13 1.89 -9.83 -62.75
N ILE A 14 2.20 -9.55 -61.48
CA ILE A 14 2.84 -10.53 -60.61
C ILE A 14 2.08 -10.57 -59.29
N SER A 15 1.48 -11.74 -59.10
CA SER A 15 0.86 -12.26 -57.89
C SER A 15 1.86 -12.26 -56.72
N LEU A 16 1.50 -11.61 -55.61
CA LEU A 16 2.19 -11.78 -54.34
C LEU A 16 1.43 -12.84 -53.51
N TYR A 17 1.91 -14.08 -53.62
CA TYR A 17 1.64 -15.13 -52.64
C TYR A 17 2.40 -14.81 -51.35
N CYS A 18 1.71 -14.29 -50.34
CA CYS A 18 2.17 -14.36 -48.95
C CYS A 18 1.46 -15.52 -48.26
N LYS A 19 2.23 -16.52 -47.83
CA LYS A 19 1.78 -17.64 -47.00
C LYS A 19 1.32 -17.09 -45.63
N PRO A 20 0.12 -17.43 -45.13
CA PRO A 20 -0.25 -17.12 -43.77
C PRO A 20 0.37 -18.13 -42.79
N VAL A 21 1.05 -17.61 -41.77
CA VAL A 21 1.39 -18.33 -40.54
C VAL A 21 0.07 -18.59 -39.79
N GLN A 22 -0.20 -19.84 -39.48
CA GLN A 22 -1.42 -20.34 -38.87
C GLN A 22 -1.63 -19.72 -37.48
N SER A 23 -2.63 -18.85 -37.34
CA SER A 23 -3.30 -18.61 -36.06
C SER A 23 -4.49 -19.57 -35.96
N LEU A 24 -4.48 -20.41 -34.94
CA LEU A 24 -5.59 -21.31 -34.60
C LEU A 24 -6.83 -20.47 -34.24
N ALA A 25 -7.71 -20.27 -35.21
CA ALA A 25 -9.05 -19.78 -34.98
C ALA A 25 -9.92 -20.93 -34.43
N TYR A 26 -10.21 -20.91 -33.14
CA TYR A 26 -11.30 -21.72 -32.59
C TYR A 26 -12.63 -21.09 -33.01
N ARG A 27 -13.28 -21.73 -33.98
CA ARG A 27 -14.67 -21.43 -34.39
C ARG A 27 -15.59 -21.92 -33.29
N PHE A 28 -16.28 -21.01 -32.60
CA PHE A 28 -17.46 -21.39 -31.83
C PHE A 28 -18.59 -21.76 -32.78
N ALA A 29 -19.18 -22.93 -32.53
CA ALA A 29 -20.20 -23.54 -33.35
C ALA A 29 -21.50 -22.71 -33.40
N SER A 30 -22.15 -22.85 -34.54
CA SER A 30 -23.46 -22.33 -34.96
C SER A 30 -24.54 -22.28 -33.87
N GLU A 31 -25.18 -21.12 -33.75
CA GLU A 31 -26.49 -20.96 -33.10
C GLU A 31 -27.59 -21.54 -34.00
N SER A 32 -28.21 -22.63 -33.54
CA SER A 32 -29.54 -23.06 -34.00
C SER A 32 -30.61 -22.24 -33.28
N ASN A 33 -31.47 -21.60 -34.06
CA ASN A 33 -32.68 -20.90 -33.61
C ASN A 33 -33.64 -21.84 -32.88
N GLU A 34 -33.69 -21.77 -31.55
CA GLU A 34 -34.86 -22.19 -30.78
C GLU A 34 -35.18 -21.14 -29.70
N LYS A 35 -36.46 -20.75 -29.66
CA LYS A 35 -37.01 -19.76 -28.72
C LYS A 35 -37.01 -20.35 -27.31
N PHE A 36 -36.02 -20.00 -26.50
CA PHE A 36 -36.04 -20.22 -25.05
C PHE A 36 -36.27 -18.90 -24.31
N GLY A 37 -37.21 -18.91 -23.36
CA GLY A 37 -37.38 -17.83 -22.41
C GLY A 37 -36.05 -17.54 -21.71
N LYS A 38 -35.62 -16.28 -21.73
CA LYS A 38 -34.35 -15.85 -21.17
C LYS A 38 -34.37 -16.01 -19.64
N GLU A 39 -33.88 -17.12 -19.13
CA GLU A 39 -33.48 -17.20 -17.73
C GLU A 39 -32.33 -16.21 -17.48
N LEU A 40 -32.49 -15.40 -16.44
CA LEU A 40 -31.46 -14.49 -15.96
C LEU A 40 -30.32 -15.32 -15.37
N LEU A 41 -29.32 -15.66 -16.19
CA LEU A 41 -28.10 -16.28 -15.68
C LEU A 41 -27.48 -15.32 -14.64
N PRO A 42 -27.18 -15.80 -13.41
CA PRO A 42 -26.47 -15.00 -12.41
C PRO A 42 -25.20 -14.42 -13.01
N SER A 43 -24.98 -13.12 -12.79
CA SER A 43 -23.82 -12.38 -13.30
C SER A 43 -22.47 -13.01 -12.92
N GLU A 44 -22.45 -13.80 -11.85
CA GLU A 44 -21.30 -14.54 -11.32
C GLU A 44 -20.76 -15.58 -12.32
N LYS A 45 -21.65 -16.32 -13.00
CA LYS A 45 -21.25 -17.37 -13.96
C LYS A 45 -20.41 -16.85 -15.14
N ARG A 46 -20.56 -15.57 -15.50
CA ARG A 46 -19.83 -14.96 -16.63
C ARG A 46 -18.34 -14.75 -16.36
N PHE A 47 -17.96 -14.65 -15.09
CA PHE A 47 -16.57 -14.50 -14.67
C PHE A 47 -15.93 -15.86 -14.36
N ASP A 48 -16.74 -16.86 -13.99
CA ASP A 48 -16.29 -18.24 -13.74
C ASP A 48 -15.96 -19.02 -15.03
N GLU A 49 -16.54 -18.62 -16.17
CA GLU A 49 -16.20 -19.18 -17.50
C GLU A 49 -14.75 -18.88 -17.93
N VAL A 50 -14.05 -17.97 -17.26
CA VAL A 50 -12.65 -17.61 -17.56
C VAL A 50 -11.69 -18.46 -16.72
N ALA A 51 -10.86 -19.26 -17.40
CA ALA A 51 -9.84 -20.07 -16.74
C ALA A 51 -8.89 -19.23 -15.86
N ILE A 52 -8.53 -19.75 -14.69
CA ILE A 52 -7.72 -19.08 -13.65
C ILE A 52 -6.36 -18.58 -14.20
N GLU A 53 -5.81 -19.28 -15.19
CA GLU A 53 -4.50 -18.99 -15.79
C GLU A 53 -4.51 -17.80 -16.78
N LEU A 54 -5.68 -17.36 -17.26
CA LEU A 54 -5.83 -16.25 -18.23
C LEU A 54 -6.39 -14.97 -17.60
N ARG A 55 -6.23 -14.80 -16.29
CA ARG A 55 -6.69 -13.63 -15.52
C ARG A 55 -5.86 -12.36 -15.82
N THR A 56 -5.98 -11.86 -17.04
CA THR A 56 -5.29 -10.65 -17.52
C THR A 56 -6.25 -9.46 -17.54
N LYS A 57 -5.72 -8.24 -17.41
CA LYS A 57 -6.49 -6.98 -17.58
C LYS A 57 -7.37 -7.00 -18.84
N GLN A 58 -6.83 -7.51 -19.94
CA GLN A 58 -7.52 -7.57 -21.24
C GLN A 58 -8.74 -8.50 -21.21
N THR A 59 -8.64 -9.65 -20.53
CA THR A 59 -9.75 -10.60 -20.37
C THR A 59 -10.88 -9.96 -19.59
N PHE A 60 -10.55 -9.20 -18.53
CA PHE A 60 -11.55 -8.47 -17.74
C PHE A 60 -12.27 -7.40 -18.57
N LEU A 61 -11.53 -6.61 -19.36
CA LEU A 61 -12.10 -5.61 -20.26
C LEU A 61 -12.99 -6.25 -21.34
N ASN A 62 -12.56 -7.39 -21.92
CA ASN A 62 -13.37 -8.13 -22.89
C ASN A 62 -14.70 -8.62 -22.30
N VAL A 63 -14.72 -9.04 -21.03
CA VAL A 63 -15.96 -9.43 -20.34
C VAL A 63 -16.90 -8.22 -20.17
N ILE A 64 -16.36 -7.05 -19.82
CA ILE A 64 -17.14 -5.80 -19.73
C ILE A 64 -17.68 -5.40 -21.10
N ASP A 65 -16.87 -5.46 -22.16
CA ASP A 65 -17.28 -5.10 -23.51
C ASP A 65 -18.35 -6.06 -24.04
N ASN A 66 -18.22 -7.35 -23.75
CA ASN A 66 -19.24 -8.36 -24.06
C ASN A 66 -20.54 -8.10 -23.30
N PHE A 67 -20.46 -7.63 -22.05
CA PHE A 67 -21.64 -7.21 -21.29
C PHE A 67 -22.32 -6.01 -21.96
N CYS A 68 -21.56 -4.99 -22.36
CA CYS A 68 -22.07 -3.81 -23.05
C CYS A 68 -22.74 -4.16 -24.39
N LYS A 69 -22.15 -5.07 -25.19
CA LYS A 69 -22.70 -5.49 -26.49
C LYS A 69 -23.99 -6.31 -26.37
N LYS A 70 -24.14 -7.14 -25.34
CA LYS A 70 -25.31 -8.02 -25.14
C LYS A 70 -26.55 -7.29 -24.59
N GLN A 71 -26.41 -6.04 -24.14
CA GLN A 71 -27.48 -5.26 -23.51
C GLN A 71 -28.52 -4.75 -24.54
N MET A 72 -29.57 -5.55 -24.81
CA MET A 72 -30.79 -5.04 -25.46
C MET A 72 -31.81 -4.46 -24.46
N HIS A 73 -31.68 -4.75 -23.16
CA HIS A 73 -32.53 -4.22 -22.09
C HIS A 73 -31.69 -3.88 -20.86
N ALA A 74 -31.74 -2.62 -20.42
CA ALA A 74 -30.96 -1.98 -19.35
C ALA A 74 -31.21 -2.52 -17.92
N ARG A 75 -31.13 -3.84 -17.72
CA ARG A 75 -31.35 -4.53 -16.44
C ARG A 75 -30.08 -5.28 -16.00
N GLY A 76 -29.90 -5.40 -14.69
CA GLY A 76 -28.80 -6.18 -14.08
C GLY A 76 -27.45 -5.46 -13.92
N HIS A 77 -27.35 -4.15 -14.19
CA HIS A 77 -26.08 -3.40 -14.06
C HIS A 77 -25.49 -3.49 -12.64
N VAL A 78 -26.33 -3.38 -11.62
CA VAL A 78 -25.91 -3.42 -10.21
C VAL A 78 -25.31 -4.77 -9.85
N GLU A 79 -25.97 -5.86 -10.25
CA GLU A 79 -25.51 -7.22 -10.00
C GLU A 79 -24.20 -7.49 -10.73
N PHE A 80 -24.08 -7.04 -11.98
CA PHE A 80 -22.84 -7.20 -12.73
C PHE A 80 -21.68 -6.44 -12.09
N ILE A 81 -21.88 -5.18 -11.68
CA ILE A 81 -20.83 -4.38 -11.03
C ILE A 81 -20.43 -4.99 -9.69
N ASN A 82 -21.38 -5.46 -8.88
CA ASN A 82 -21.06 -6.09 -7.60
C ASN A 82 -20.23 -7.37 -7.80
N SER A 83 -20.58 -8.20 -8.79
CA SER A 83 -19.78 -9.38 -9.15
C SER A 83 -18.41 -8.97 -9.67
N ALA A 84 -18.34 -7.99 -10.58
CA ALA A 84 -17.10 -7.46 -11.13
C ALA A 84 -16.15 -6.93 -10.05
N LEU A 85 -16.68 -6.26 -9.00
CA LEU A 85 -15.88 -5.80 -7.87
C LEU A 85 -15.26 -6.95 -7.08
N LYS A 86 -15.97 -8.07 -6.88
CA LYS A 86 -15.40 -9.28 -6.22
C LYS A 86 -14.22 -9.82 -7.04
N TYR A 87 -14.43 -10.06 -8.33
CA TYR A 87 -13.37 -10.59 -9.20
C TYR A 87 -12.22 -9.59 -9.39
N MET A 88 -12.48 -8.29 -9.40
CA MET A 88 -11.40 -7.28 -9.44
C MET A 88 -10.40 -7.45 -8.29
N LYS A 89 -10.85 -7.90 -7.11
CA LYS A 89 -9.96 -8.21 -5.98
C LYS A 89 -9.14 -9.46 -6.23
N GLU A 90 -9.74 -10.50 -6.78
CA GLU A 90 -9.03 -11.74 -7.11
C GLU A 90 -7.98 -11.57 -8.22
N TYR A 91 -8.24 -10.68 -9.17
CA TYR A 91 -7.33 -10.40 -10.28
C TYR A 91 -6.22 -9.39 -9.89
N GLY A 92 -6.30 -8.76 -8.71
CA GLY A 92 -5.34 -7.73 -8.28
C GLY A 92 -5.40 -6.44 -9.10
N LEU A 93 -6.50 -6.20 -9.81
CA LEU A 93 -6.68 -5.07 -10.75
C LEU A 93 -7.24 -3.80 -10.09
N GLN A 94 -7.24 -3.76 -8.75
CA GLN A 94 -7.88 -2.71 -7.95
C GLN A 94 -7.24 -1.33 -8.09
N LYS A 95 -6.00 -1.24 -8.59
CA LYS A 95 -5.29 0.04 -8.74
C LYS A 95 -5.47 0.68 -10.11
N ASP A 96 -6.10 -0.03 -11.04
CA ASP A 96 -6.23 0.42 -12.42
C ASP A 96 -7.46 1.32 -12.61
N LEU A 97 -7.18 2.58 -12.94
CA LEU A 97 -8.20 3.60 -13.20
C LEU A 97 -9.11 3.26 -14.40
N ASP A 98 -8.56 2.69 -15.48
CA ASP A 98 -9.30 2.38 -16.71
C ASP A 98 -10.44 1.41 -16.48
N ILE A 99 -10.27 0.51 -15.51
CA ILE A 99 -11.27 -0.49 -15.16
C ILE A 99 -12.45 0.18 -14.46
N TYR A 100 -12.19 1.09 -13.52
CA TYR A 100 -13.24 1.88 -12.89
C TYR A 100 -14.00 2.74 -13.91
N LYS A 101 -13.30 3.37 -14.87
CA LYS A 101 -13.94 4.09 -15.98
C LYS A 101 -14.86 3.19 -16.79
N SER A 102 -14.39 1.98 -17.13
CA SER A 102 -15.16 0.99 -17.89
C SER A 102 -16.39 0.52 -17.14
N LEU A 103 -16.27 0.24 -15.83
CA LEU A 103 -17.40 -0.15 -14.96
C LEU A 103 -18.43 0.96 -14.80
N LEU A 104 -18.00 2.22 -14.67
CA LEU A 104 -18.92 3.37 -14.60
C LEU A 104 -19.67 3.60 -15.91
N ASN A 105 -19.04 3.30 -17.06
CA ASN A 105 -19.68 3.41 -18.38
C ASN A 105 -20.80 2.39 -18.61
N ILE A 106 -20.93 1.37 -17.74
CA ILE A 106 -22.02 0.39 -17.78
C ILE A 106 -23.36 1.01 -17.37
N PHE A 107 -23.35 2.08 -16.57
CA PHE A 107 -24.57 2.76 -16.19
C PHE A 107 -25.21 3.44 -17.41
N PRO A 108 -26.55 3.34 -17.60
CA PRO A 108 -27.21 4.01 -18.70
C PRO A 108 -27.14 5.54 -18.52
N LYS A 109 -26.72 6.24 -19.57
CA LYS A 109 -26.57 7.70 -19.58
C LYS A 109 -27.91 8.36 -19.84
N GLY A 110 -28.36 9.25 -18.96
CA GLY A 110 -29.59 10.02 -19.15
C GLY A 110 -30.83 9.60 -18.32
N PRO A 111 -31.30 8.34 -18.30
CA PRO A 111 -32.60 8.01 -17.73
C PRO A 111 -32.65 8.14 -16.20
N MET A 112 -31.49 8.14 -15.54
CA MET A 112 -31.38 8.26 -14.08
C MET A 112 -31.17 9.71 -13.61
N ILE A 113 -31.27 10.69 -14.52
CA ILE A 113 -31.14 12.11 -14.19
C ILE A 113 -32.49 12.64 -13.67
N PRO A 114 -32.54 13.22 -12.44
CA PRO A 114 -33.78 13.77 -11.91
C PRO A 114 -34.17 15.06 -12.64
N THR A 115 -35.37 15.10 -13.23
CA THR A 115 -35.90 16.30 -13.92
C THR A 115 -36.70 17.18 -12.97
N ASN A 116 -37.44 16.59 -12.03
CA ASN A 116 -38.35 17.30 -11.14
C ASN A 116 -37.70 17.67 -9.80
N VAL A 117 -38.16 18.77 -9.19
CA VAL A 117 -37.68 19.22 -7.85
C VAL A 117 -37.91 18.15 -6.77
N PHE A 118 -39.04 17.45 -6.83
CA PHE A 118 -39.33 16.33 -5.92
C PHE A 118 -38.37 15.15 -6.12
N GLN A 119 -38.07 14.79 -7.37
CA GLN A 119 -37.08 13.74 -7.68
C GLN A 119 -35.66 14.14 -7.29
N ARG A 120 -35.35 15.44 -7.25
CA ARG A 120 -34.07 15.95 -6.75
C ARG A 120 -33.98 15.92 -5.23
N ARG A 121 -35.11 16.12 -4.54
CA ARG A 121 -35.17 16.11 -3.07
C ARG A 121 -35.19 14.68 -2.52
N PHE A 122 -35.87 13.77 -3.19
CA PHE A 122 -35.84 12.34 -2.87
C PHE A 122 -34.70 11.63 -3.61
N LEU A 123 -34.30 10.46 -3.12
CA LEU A 123 -33.18 9.72 -3.68
C LEU A 123 -33.65 8.92 -4.92
N TYR A 124 -33.54 9.52 -6.10
CA TYR A 124 -33.99 8.96 -7.38
C TYR A 124 -33.08 7.79 -7.83
N PHE A 125 -33.60 6.57 -7.93
CA PHE A 125 -32.83 5.33 -8.20
C PHE A 125 -31.79 4.95 -7.12
N PRO A 126 -32.23 4.53 -5.92
CA PRO A 126 -31.34 4.29 -4.79
C PRO A 126 -30.31 3.19 -4.98
N GLN A 127 -30.72 2.06 -5.57
CA GLN A 127 -29.83 0.90 -5.70
C GLN A 127 -28.63 1.19 -6.61
N GLN A 128 -28.85 1.89 -7.72
CA GLN A 128 -27.82 2.25 -8.68
C GLN A 128 -26.86 3.28 -8.11
N GLN A 129 -27.38 4.28 -7.38
CA GLN A 129 -26.55 5.26 -6.70
C GLN A 129 -25.67 4.63 -5.62
N ILE A 130 -26.23 3.74 -4.79
CA ILE A 130 -25.48 3.02 -3.76
C ILE A 130 -24.41 2.14 -4.39
N CYS A 131 -24.72 1.47 -5.51
CA CYS A 131 -23.74 0.69 -6.26
C CYS A 131 -22.58 1.57 -6.79
N CYS A 132 -22.89 2.73 -7.37
CA CYS A 132 -21.87 3.68 -7.81
C CYS A 132 -21.03 4.20 -6.64
N VAL A 133 -21.65 4.47 -5.49
CA VAL A 133 -20.93 4.90 -4.27
C VAL A 133 -19.99 3.81 -3.79
N LYS A 134 -20.44 2.55 -3.75
CA LYS A 134 -19.59 1.39 -3.39
C LYS A 134 -18.38 1.26 -4.32
N LEU A 135 -18.57 1.45 -5.62
CA LEU A 135 -17.47 1.44 -6.59
C LEU A 135 -16.47 2.57 -6.29
N LEU A 136 -16.96 3.77 -5.98
CA LEU A 136 -16.12 4.91 -5.59
C LEU A 136 -15.46 4.72 -4.23
N ASP A 137 -16.11 4.04 -3.27
CA ASP A 137 -15.53 3.67 -1.97
C ASP A 137 -14.36 2.71 -2.18
N GLU A 138 -14.52 1.67 -3.01
CA GLU A 138 -13.42 0.74 -3.35
C GLU A 138 -12.24 1.49 -3.98
N MET A 139 -12.52 2.39 -4.93
CA MET A 139 -11.50 3.24 -5.53
C MET A 139 -10.76 4.11 -4.49
N GLU A 140 -11.47 4.63 -3.48
CA GLU A 140 -10.90 5.40 -2.37
C GLU A 140 -10.03 4.53 -1.46
N TRP A 141 -10.48 3.33 -1.10
CA TRP A 141 -9.74 2.38 -0.26
C TRP A 141 -8.39 2.00 -0.85
N PHE A 142 -8.33 1.78 -2.17
CA PHE A 142 -7.08 1.48 -2.87
C PHE A 142 -6.27 2.73 -3.25
N GLY A 143 -6.75 3.93 -2.88
CA GLY A 143 -6.05 5.18 -3.10
C GLY A 143 -5.99 5.62 -4.57
N VAL A 144 -6.85 5.09 -5.43
CA VAL A 144 -6.93 5.45 -6.85
C VAL A 144 -7.61 6.82 -6.97
N GLN A 145 -6.93 7.77 -7.59
CA GLN A 145 -7.43 9.14 -7.68
C GLN A 145 -8.44 9.27 -8.81
N PRO A 146 -9.60 9.93 -8.58
CA PRO A 146 -10.57 10.14 -9.64
C PRO A 146 -10.07 11.17 -10.65
N ASP A 147 -10.26 10.86 -11.94
CA ASP A 147 -10.09 11.81 -13.03
C ASP A 147 -11.34 12.67 -13.24
N LYS A 148 -11.19 13.78 -13.97
CA LYS A 148 -12.32 14.56 -14.48
C LYS A 148 -13.30 13.69 -15.28
N GLU A 149 -12.79 12.74 -16.06
CA GLU A 149 -13.63 11.81 -16.83
C GLU A 149 -14.55 10.96 -15.93
N ILE A 150 -14.07 10.52 -14.76
CA ILE A 150 -14.88 9.76 -13.80
C ILE A 150 -16.02 10.63 -13.26
N HIS A 151 -15.73 11.89 -12.96
CA HIS A 151 -16.76 12.87 -12.60
C HIS A 151 -17.79 13.02 -13.72
N ASP A 152 -17.34 13.21 -14.95
CA ASP A 152 -18.23 13.45 -16.09
C ASP A 152 -19.09 12.22 -16.40
N LEU A 153 -18.57 11.00 -16.26
CA LEU A 153 -19.34 9.75 -16.36
C LEU A 153 -20.45 9.68 -15.30
N VAL A 154 -20.14 10.02 -14.04
CA VAL A 154 -21.12 9.99 -12.93
C VAL A 154 -22.18 11.08 -13.11
N VAL A 155 -21.80 12.27 -13.58
CA VAL A 155 -22.75 13.35 -13.90
C VAL A 155 -23.66 12.96 -15.07
N ASN A 156 -23.12 12.34 -16.12
CA ASN A 156 -23.91 11.88 -17.26
C ASN A 156 -24.88 10.74 -16.90
N ALA A 157 -24.54 9.92 -15.90
CA ALA A 157 -25.41 8.86 -15.42
C ALA A 157 -26.51 9.39 -14.49
N PHE A 158 -26.16 10.16 -13.45
CA PHE A 158 -27.07 10.51 -12.35
C PHE A 158 -27.39 12.00 -12.19
N GLY A 159 -26.73 12.88 -12.94
CA GLY A 159 -26.85 14.33 -12.84
C GLY A 159 -25.88 14.99 -11.84
N GLU A 160 -25.89 16.32 -11.82
CA GLU A 160 -24.95 17.14 -11.04
C GLU A 160 -25.17 17.10 -9.52
N TRP A 161 -26.44 16.93 -9.12
CA TRP A 161 -26.91 17.13 -7.75
C TRP A 161 -27.33 15.81 -7.11
N ASN A 162 -26.37 14.89 -7.01
CA ASN A 162 -26.61 13.56 -6.46
C ASN A 162 -25.58 13.15 -5.39
N TYR A 163 -25.91 12.15 -4.58
CA TYR A 163 -25.01 11.63 -3.54
C TYR A 163 -23.72 11.05 -4.14
N ALA A 164 -23.83 10.26 -5.22
CA ALA A 164 -22.67 9.74 -5.95
C ALA A 164 -21.78 10.87 -6.49
N THR A 165 -22.37 11.87 -7.14
CA THR A 165 -21.65 13.05 -7.68
C THR A 165 -20.98 13.86 -6.57
N LYS A 166 -21.65 14.05 -5.42
CA LYS A 166 -21.06 14.71 -4.23
C LYS A 166 -19.86 13.94 -3.70
N LYS A 167 -19.91 12.60 -3.69
CA LYS A 167 -18.76 11.77 -3.29
C LYS A 167 -17.58 11.98 -4.26
N VAL A 168 -17.79 11.87 -5.56
CA VAL A 168 -16.71 12.11 -6.54
C VAL A 168 -16.12 13.50 -6.39
N LYS A 169 -16.94 14.54 -6.23
CA LYS A 169 -16.47 15.92 -6.00
C LYS A 169 -15.59 16.03 -4.74
N ARG A 170 -15.99 15.38 -3.64
CA ARG A 170 -15.18 15.33 -2.40
C ARG A 170 -13.86 14.61 -2.63
N MET A 171 -13.89 13.46 -3.32
CA MET A 171 -12.69 12.69 -3.64
C MET A 171 -11.73 13.51 -4.52
N LEU A 172 -12.24 14.13 -5.58
CA LEU A 172 -11.47 14.99 -6.50
C LEU A 172 -10.81 16.17 -5.77
N TYR A 173 -11.49 16.73 -4.77
CA TYR A 173 -10.96 17.84 -3.99
C TYR A 173 -9.94 17.41 -2.92
N TRP A 174 -10.27 16.39 -2.11
CA TRP A 174 -9.48 16.02 -0.93
C TRP A 174 -8.34 15.06 -1.25
N MET A 175 -8.52 14.06 -2.11
CA MET A 175 -7.50 13.03 -2.35
C MET A 175 -6.18 13.60 -2.89
N PRO A 176 -6.16 14.57 -3.84
CA PRO A 176 -4.91 15.16 -4.29
C PRO A 176 -4.19 15.95 -3.19
N LYS A 177 -4.94 16.63 -2.31
CA LYS A 177 -4.38 17.44 -1.21
C LYS A 177 -3.78 16.57 -0.11
N LEU A 178 -4.40 15.43 0.18
CA LEU A 178 -3.95 14.50 1.23
C LEU A 178 -2.91 13.49 0.75
N LYS A 179 -2.67 13.37 -0.57
CA LYS A 179 -1.75 12.36 -1.12
C LYS A 179 -0.32 12.46 -0.53
N HIS A 180 0.14 13.68 -0.29
CA HIS A 180 1.52 13.96 0.18
C HIS A 180 1.55 14.66 1.53
N SER A 181 0.45 14.66 2.29
CA SER A 181 0.41 15.32 3.59
C SER A 181 1.12 14.53 4.68
N ASN A 182 1.43 13.25 4.45
CA ASN A 182 2.17 12.43 5.41
C ASN A 182 3.65 12.87 5.45
N THR A 183 4.10 13.31 6.63
CA THR A 183 5.48 13.78 6.87
C THR A 183 6.49 12.64 6.85
N TYR A 184 6.09 11.43 7.25
CA TYR A 184 6.98 10.28 7.44
C TYR A 184 7.16 9.45 6.17
N LEU A 185 6.12 9.40 5.33
CA LEU A 185 6.11 8.62 4.12
C LEU A 185 5.69 9.46 2.92
N ASP A 186 6.64 9.65 1.99
CA ASP A 186 6.32 10.22 0.69
C ASP A 186 5.95 9.11 -0.31
N ARG A 187 4.66 9.06 -0.67
CA ARG A 187 4.10 8.09 -1.62
C ARG A 187 4.81 8.11 -2.99
N ARG A 188 5.38 9.24 -3.40
CA ARG A 188 6.11 9.38 -4.70
C ARG A 188 7.35 8.51 -4.80
N LYS A 189 7.90 8.09 -3.66
CA LYS A 189 9.07 7.22 -3.61
C LYS A 189 8.71 5.78 -3.93
N ILE A 190 7.46 5.38 -3.70
CA ILE A 190 6.97 4.01 -3.84
C ILE A 190 6.14 3.85 -5.11
N GLU A 191 5.15 4.73 -5.31
CA GLU A 191 4.21 4.63 -6.42
C GLU A 191 4.94 4.71 -7.78
N GLY A 192 4.69 3.74 -8.65
CA GLY A 192 5.21 3.70 -10.02
C GLY A 192 6.66 3.26 -10.17
N LYS A 193 7.36 2.92 -9.07
CA LYS A 193 8.74 2.43 -9.12
C LYS A 193 8.79 0.96 -8.68
N LYS A 194 9.45 0.12 -9.46
CA LYS A 194 9.81 -1.24 -9.02
C LYS A 194 11.03 -1.12 -8.10
N LEU A 195 10.79 -1.03 -6.80
CA LEU A 195 11.85 -0.91 -5.80
C LEU A 195 12.44 -2.28 -5.45
N SER A 196 13.74 -2.31 -5.19
CA SER A 196 14.39 -3.49 -4.60
C SER A 196 13.97 -3.66 -3.14
N ALA A 197 14.07 -4.87 -2.61
CA ALA A 197 13.80 -5.15 -1.20
C ALA A 197 14.67 -4.28 -0.26
N VAL A 198 15.90 -3.96 -0.68
CA VAL A 198 16.81 -3.05 0.03
C VAL A 198 16.25 -1.64 0.12
N ASP A 199 15.72 -1.09 -0.99
CA ASP A 199 15.17 0.26 -1.02
C ASP A 199 13.91 0.37 -0.16
N LEU A 200 13.08 -0.67 -0.18
CA LEU A 200 11.89 -0.79 0.67
C LEU A 200 12.29 -0.83 2.15
N GLY A 201 13.29 -1.64 2.51
CA GLY A 201 13.85 -1.69 3.86
C GLY A 201 14.43 -0.35 4.32
N TYR A 202 15.14 0.35 3.44
CA TYR A 202 15.68 1.69 3.72
C TYR A 202 14.56 2.69 3.99
N LEU A 203 13.51 2.69 3.17
CA LEU A 203 12.37 3.59 3.35
C LEU A 203 11.58 3.26 4.61
N ALA A 204 11.43 1.98 4.94
CA ALA A 204 10.80 1.54 6.19
C ALA A 204 11.59 2.02 7.41
N LEU A 205 12.91 1.81 7.45
CA LEU A 205 13.76 2.28 8.54
C LEU A 205 13.72 3.81 8.67
N LYS A 206 13.71 4.53 7.55
CA LYS A 206 13.56 5.99 7.54
C LYS A 206 12.20 6.45 8.07
N MET A 207 11.15 5.69 7.84
CA MET A 207 9.80 5.98 8.35
C MET A 207 9.69 5.71 9.85
N ILE A 208 10.29 4.63 10.34
CA ILE A 208 10.27 4.24 11.76
C ILE A 208 11.16 5.19 12.59
N SER A 209 12.31 5.58 12.04
CA SER A 209 13.28 6.42 12.73
C SER A 209 12.83 7.88 12.76
N ARG A 210 12.36 8.36 13.92
CA ARG A 210 11.95 9.76 14.10
C ARG A 210 13.12 10.73 14.16
N ASP A 211 14.30 10.25 14.57
CA ASP A 211 15.45 11.10 14.81
C ASP A 211 16.16 11.50 13.52
N PRO A 212 16.39 12.80 13.27
CA PRO A 212 17.06 13.28 12.06
C PRO A 212 18.54 12.87 12.00
N GLY A 213 19.14 12.55 13.16
CA GLY A 213 20.53 12.09 13.27
C GLY A 213 20.73 10.60 12.98
N THR A 214 19.69 9.87 12.60
CA THR A 214 19.77 8.43 12.33
C THR A 214 20.54 8.16 11.05
N ARG A 215 21.62 7.37 11.15
CA ARG A 215 22.37 6.89 9.99
C ARG A 215 21.97 5.45 9.70
N ILE A 216 21.64 5.19 8.44
CA ILE A 216 21.30 3.86 7.94
C ILE A 216 22.51 3.34 7.17
N THR A 217 23.05 2.19 7.57
CA THR A 217 24.18 1.51 6.94
C THR A 217 23.71 0.23 6.28
N LEU A 218 24.19 -0.02 5.06
CA LEU A 218 24.00 -1.28 4.34
C LEU A 218 25.23 -2.15 4.55
N VAL A 219 25.04 -3.38 5.00
CA VAL A 219 26.11 -4.36 5.21
C VAL A 219 25.75 -5.65 4.49
N GLY A 220 26.71 -6.21 3.75
CA GLY A 220 26.60 -7.52 3.13
C GLY A 220 27.05 -8.61 4.10
N ILE A 221 26.30 -9.71 4.16
CA ILE A 221 26.64 -10.87 5.01
C ILE A 221 27.37 -11.91 4.15
N ASN A 222 28.54 -12.35 4.60
CA ASN A 222 29.37 -13.33 3.87
C ASN A 222 29.02 -14.80 4.22
N ASP A 223 27.87 -15.06 4.84
CA ASP A 223 27.47 -16.41 5.24
C ASP A 223 27.09 -17.28 4.04
N THR A 224 27.64 -18.49 4.03
CA THR A 224 27.60 -19.39 2.88
C THR A 224 26.25 -20.09 2.72
N GLU A 225 25.40 -20.10 3.76
CA GLU A 225 24.12 -20.83 3.81
C GLU A 225 22.90 -20.06 3.26
N LEU A 226 22.98 -18.73 3.15
CA LEU A 226 21.87 -17.89 2.68
C LEU A 226 21.89 -17.73 1.15
N SER A 227 20.73 -17.50 0.53
CA SER A 227 20.65 -17.14 -0.89
C SER A 227 21.34 -15.79 -1.14
N GLU A 228 22.02 -15.61 -2.28
CA GLU A 228 22.73 -14.36 -2.59
C GLU A 228 21.83 -13.12 -2.56
N SER A 229 20.52 -13.29 -2.85
CA SER A 229 19.53 -12.19 -2.81
C SER A 229 19.20 -11.70 -1.41
N ASP A 230 19.41 -12.52 -0.37
CA ASP A 230 18.94 -12.26 0.99
C ASP A 230 20.11 -11.93 1.94
N ARG A 231 21.36 -11.94 1.44
CA ARG A 231 22.61 -11.66 2.17
C ARG A 231 22.86 -10.17 2.41
N TRP A 232 21.82 -9.43 2.77
CA TRP A 232 21.95 -8.02 3.09
C TRP A 232 21.24 -7.70 4.40
N LEU A 233 21.85 -6.80 5.17
CA LEU A 233 21.25 -6.19 6.35
C LEU A 233 21.33 -4.68 6.23
N LEU A 234 20.26 -4.02 6.68
CA LEU A 234 20.23 -2.58 6.90
C LEU A 234 20.19 -2.33 8.39
N SER A 235 21.16 -1.58 8.90
CA SER A 235 21.22 -1.18 10.31
C SER A 235 20.98 0.32 10.42
N ALA A 236 20.07 0.73 11.29
CA ALA A 236 19.76 2.12 11.56
C ALA A 236 20.13 2.44 13.01
N GLN A 237 21.01 3.43 13.17
CA GLN A 237 21.41 3.90 14.49
C GLN A 237 21.61 5.43 14.53
N SER A 238 21.02 6.06 15.55
CA SER A 238 21.16 7.48 15.87
C SER A 238 22.34 7.74 16.81
N HIS A 239 22.87 8.97 16.77
CA HIS A 239 23.92 9.38 17.70
C HIS A 239 23.44 9.40 19.16
N LEU A 240 22.16 9.70 19.40
CA LEU A 240 21.57 9.65 20.75
C LEU A 240 21.56 8.21 21.28
N GLN A 241 21.19 7.24 20.44
CA GLN A 241 21.26 5.83 20.81
C GLN A 241 22.68 5.37 21.15
N LYS A 242 23.69 5.84 20.41
CA LYS A 242 25.09 5.58 20.75
C LYS A 242 25.48 6.16 22.11
N LYS A 243 24.97 7.36 22.46
CA LYS A 243 25.18 7.93 23.79
C LYS A 243 24.50 7.09 24.87
N LEU A 244 23.28 6.61 24.62
CA LEU A 244 22.57 5.71 25.53
C LEU A 244 23.37 4.42 25.77
N LEU A 245 23.87 3.80 24.70
CA LEU A 245 24.77 2.64 24.77
C LEU A 245 26.05 2.87 25.58
N ARG A 246 26.57 4.09 25.61
CA ARG A 246 27.76 4.44 26.41
C ARG A 246 27.43 4.69 27.88
N SER A 247 26.21 5.15 28.16
CA SER A 247 25.72 5.42 29.52
C SER A 247 25.20 4.16 30.24
N LEU A 248 25.10 3.03 29.54
CA LEU A 248 24.62 1.78 30.10
C LEU A 248 25.64 1.23 31.12
N GLU A 249 25.10 0.66 32.20
CA GLU A 249 25.89 0.01 33.23
C GLU A 249 26.52 -1.28 32.70
N LYS A 250 27.59 -1.74 33.36
CA LYS A 250 28.25 -2.98 32.97
C LYS A 250 27.31 -4.15 33.28
N ASN A 251 27.23 -5.14 32.39
CA ASN A 251 26.35 -6.32 32.47
C ASN A 251 24.83 -6.08 32.30
N THR A 252 24.39 -4.93 31.78
CA THR A 252 22.97 -4.77 31.43
C THR A 252 22.54 -5.76 30.34
N THR A 253 21.34 -6.30 30.48
CA THR A 253 20.70 -7.17 29.50
C THR A 253 20.08 -6.36 28.36
N LEU A 254 20.40 -6.75 27.13
CA LEU A 254 19.84 -6.20 25.91
C LEU A 254 19.02 -7.28 25.22
N TYR A 255 17.88 -6.89 24.66
CA TYR A 255 16.96 -7.80 23.99
C TYR A 255 16.94 -7.51 22.50
N VAL A 256 17.21 -8.54 21.69
CA VAL A 256 16.97 -8.52 20.25
C VAL A 256 15.57 -9.07 20.03
N ASP A 257 14.62 -8.18 19.75
CA ASP A 257 13.22 -8.54 19.53
C ASP A 257 12.84 -8.43 18.05
N GLY A 258 12.11 -9.44 17.57
CA GLY A 258 11.65 -9.54 16.20
C GLY A 258 11.19 -10.96 15.80
N PRO A 259 10.60 -11.15 14.61
CA PRO A 259 10.29 -10.13 13.61
C PRO A 259 9.06 -9.30 13.97
N ASN A 260 9.24 -7.97 13.98
CA ASN A 260 8.17 -6.99 14.06
C ASN A 260 7.80 -6.52 12.65
N LYS A 261 6.52 -6.20 12.42
CA LYS A 261 6.00 -5.91 11.07
C LYS A 261 5.67 -4.44 10.90
N VAL A 262 6.12 -3.86 9.80
CA VAL A 262 5.80 -2.50 9.37
C VAL A 262 5.25 -2.54 7.97
N TYR A 263 4.12 -1.86 7.76
CA TYR A 263 3.48 -1.77 6.46
C TYR A 263 3.90 -0.48 5.75
N LEU A 264 4.50 -0.68 4.59
CA LEU A 264 4.86 0.38 3.66
C LEU A 264 3.88 0.31 2.48
N MET A 265 2.78 1.04 2.58
CA MET A 265 1.64 0.92 1.67
C MET A 265 1.15 -0.54 1.64
N ASP A 266 1.33 -1.26 0.53
CA ASP A 266 0.91 -2.66 0.38
C ASP A 266 2.02 -3.66 0.75
N HIS A 267 3.24 -3.19 1.04
CA HIS A 267 4.38 -4.05 1.34
C HIS A 267 4.51 -4.24 2.85
N CYS A 268 4.42 -5.48 3.31
CA CYS A 268 4.75 -5.84 4.69
C CYS A 268 6.26 -6.09 4.78
N ILE A 269 6.94 -5.33 5.64
CA ILE A 269 8.38 -5.44 5.87
C ILE A 269 8.61 -5.85 7.31
N GLU A 270 9.53 -6.78 7.51
CA GLU A 270 9.91 -7.27 8.82
C GLU A 270 11.17 -6.55 9.29
N TYR A 271 11.15 -6.06 10.52
CA TYR A 271 12.26 -5.38 11.16
C TYR A 271 12.53 -6.00 12.53
N VAL A 272 13.76 -5.81 13.00
CA VAL A 272 14.24 -6.28 14.29
C VAL A 272 14.78 -5.07 15.06
N GLY A 273 14.51 -5.02 16.36
CA GLY A 273 14.97 -3.95 17.22
C GLY A 273 15.88 -4.49 18.32
N LEU A 274 16.84 -3.65 18.73
CA LEU A 274 17.64 -3.86 19.93
C LEU A 274 17.08 -2.96 21.02
N PHE A 275 16.59 -3.59 22.08
CA PHE A 275 15.92 -2.95 23.20
C PHE A 275 16.70 -3.18 24.49
N SER A 276 16.50 -2.29 25.46
CA SER A 276 17.00 -2.44 26.82
C SER A 276 15.89 -2.14 27.81
N ASP A 277 16.04 -2.69 29.02
CA ASP A 277 15.16 -2.37 30.13
C ASP A 277 15.11 -0.85 30.37
N PRO A 278 13.95 -0.30 30.77
CA PRO A 278 13.80 1.13 30.97
C PRO A 278 14.68 1.59 32.15
N LYS A 279 15.39 2.72 31.98
CA LYS A 279 16.35 3.21 32.98
C LYS A 279 15.75 3.59 34.34
N SER A 280 14.45 3.89 34.41
CA SER A 280 13.69 3.98 35.67
C SER A 280 12.21 4.14 35.37
N SER A 281 11.37 3.42 36.11
CA SER A 281 9.91 3.52 36.10
C SER A 281 9.37 4.82 36.73
N GLN A 282 10.21 5.58 37.46
CA GLN A 282 9.80 6.77 38.21
C GLN A 282 9.58 8.02 37.35
N TYR A 283 9.94 7.97 36.07
CA TYR A 283 9.98 9.15 35.20
C TYR A 283 8.68 9.45 34.44
N TYR A 284 7.73 8.52 34.50
CA TYR A 284 6.40 8.62 33.88
C TYR A 284 5.28 8.48 34.92
N GLU A 285 5.55 8.83 36.19
CA GLU A 285 4.46 9.08 37.12
C GLU A 285 3.69 10.30 36.60
N LYS A 286 2.43 10.01 36.21
CA LYS A 286 1.36 10.98 36.05
C LYS A 286 1.68 12.09 35.01
N TYR A 287 1.03 12.07 33.85
CA TYR A 287 -0.05 13.05 33.72
C TYR A 287 -0.70 13.20 35.08
N GLU A 288 -0.19 14.13 35.88
CA GLU A 288 -1.03 14.72 36.89
C GLU A 288 -2.22 15.16 36.03
N GLU A 289 -3.35 14.46 36.21
CA GLU A 289 -4.62 15.12 35.96
C GLU A 289 -4.38 16.49 36.58
N ASP A 290 -4.34 17.53 35.75
CA ASP A 290 -4.36 18.89 36.23
C ASP A 290 -5.68 18.96 37.01
N ASP A 291 -5.68 18.46 38.25
CA ASP A 291 -6.47 18.99 39.33
C ASP A 291 -6.05 20.44 39.27
N LEU A 292 -6.89 21.23 38.60
CA LEU A 292 -6.79 22.66 38.57
C LEU A 292 -6.91 23.06 40.03
N ASP A 293 -5.77 23.06 40.73
CA ASP A 293 -5.66 23.48 42.11
C ASP A 293 -6.12 24.93 42.13
N GLU A 294 -7.38 25.15 42.48
CA GLU A 294 -7.98 26.46 42.74
C GLU A 294 -7.34 27.12 43.99
N ASP A 295 -6.34 26.48 44.60
CA ASP A 295 -5.54 26.98 45.72
C ASP A 295 -4.37 27.86 45.23
N PHE A 296 -4.68 29.12 44.92
CA PHE A 296 -3.70 30.17 44.59
C PHE A 296 -2.74 30.50 45.74
N GLU A 297 -3.02 30.07 46.98
CA GLU A 297 -2.15 30.31 48.14
C GLU A 297 -0.84 29.51 48.09
N ASN A 298 -0.84 28.37 47.40
CA ASN A 298 0.33 27.50 47.23
C ASN A 298 0.89 27.50 45.80
N TRP A 299 0.44 28.44 44.95
CA TRP A 299 0.92 28.59 43.58
C TRP A 299 2.43 28.86 43.58
N ARG A 300 3.22 27.86 43.20
CA ARG A 300 4.63 28.05 42.88
C ARG A 300 4.73 28.27 41.38
N SER A 301 5.29 29.39 40.96
CA SER A 301 5.66 29.52 39.56
C SER A 301 6.73 28.49 39.21
N GLU A 302 6.84 28.10 37.93
CA GLU A 302 7.99 27.33 37.41
C GLU A 302 9.35 27.99 37.73
N TRP A 303 9.34 29.25 38.16
CA TRP A 303 10.50 30.05 38.54
C TRP A 303 10.79 30.04 40.06
N ASP A 304 9.81 29.68 40.90
CA ASP A 304 9.92 29.67 42.37
C ASP A 304 10.42 28.32 42.92
N GLY A 305 10.13 27.22 42.21
CA GLY A 305 10.75 25.92 42.45
C GLY A 305 12.14 25.92 41.84
N GLY A 306 13.18 26.10 42.66
CA GLY A 306 14.57 26.06 42.20
C GLY A 306 14.78 24.88 41.26
N TYR A 307 15.18 25.16 40.01
CA TYR A 307 15.27 24.21 38.89
C TYR A 307 15.77 22.82 39.32
N GLU A 308 14.85 21.93 39.70
CA GLU A 308 15.12 20.51 39.62
C GLU A 308 15.23 20.23 38.13
N LYS A 309 16.47 20.16 37.63
CA LYS A 309 16.76 19.74 36.26
C LYS A 309 16.22 18.32 36.09
N ARG A 310 14.94 18.19 35.75
CA ARG A 310 14.37 16.96 35.22
C ARG A 310 15.28 16.55 34.07
N SER A 311 15.91 15.39 34.19
CA SER A 311 16.81 14.89 33.16
C SER A 311 16.02 14.82 31.86
N LYS A 312 16.47 15.53 30.82
CA LYS A 312 15.76 15.58 29.54
C LYS A 312 15.72 14.17 28.94
N TYR A 313 14.54 13.62 28.77
CA TYR A 313 14.35 12.33 28.11
C TYR A 313 14.78 12.38 26.65
N ASN A 314 15.41 11.30 26.18
CA ASN A 314 15.61 11.11 24.75
C ASN A 314 14.34 10.52 24.12
N ILE A 315 14.10 10.81 22.84
CA ILE A 315 12.98 10.26 22.05
C ILE A 315 12.99 8.72 22.04
N HIS A 316 14.16 8.12 22.28
CA HIS A 316 14.41 6.68 22.31
C HIS A 316 14.13 6.00 23.65
N GLU A 317 14.01 6.75 24.75
CA GLU A 317 13.74 6.21 26.09
C GLU A 317 12.23 6.21 26.31
N GLN A 318 11.56 5.07 26.06
CA GLN A 318 10.11 4.93 26.22
C GLN A 318 9.75 4.32 27.58
N GLN A 319 8.47 4.37 27.94
CA GLN A 319 7.96 3.88 29.23
C GLN A 319 8.29 2.40 29.47
N HIS A 320 8.17 1.56 28.43
CA HIS A 320 8.35 0.12 28.56
C HIS A 320 9.77 -0.33 28.24
N GLU A 321 10.41 0.28 27.25
CA GLU A 321 11.72 -0.16 26.73
C GLU A 321 12.52 1.01 26.16
N THR A 322 13.85 0.91 26.18
CA THR A 322 14.74 1.87 25.52
C THR A 322 15.19 1.32 24.16
N ILE A 323 14.92 2.05 23.07
CA ILE A 323 15.25 1.63 21.70
C ILE A 323 16.68 2.03 21.35
N LEU A 324 17.58 1.06 21.17
CA LEU A 324 19.01 1.30 20.97
C LEU A 324 19.46 1.19 19.50
N ALA A 325 18.83 0.32 18.72
CA ALA A 325 19.10 0.19 17.30
C ALA A 325 17.93 -0.51 16.60
N LEU A 326 17.80 -0.29 15.29
CA LEU A 326 16.82 -0.95 14.45
C LEU A 326 17.52 -1.58 13.24
N SER A 327 17.00 -2.68 12.73
CA SER A 327 17.49 -3.31 11.51
C SER A 327 16.39 -3.94 10.67
N VAL A 328 16.66 -4.07 9.37
CA VAL A 328 15.84 -4.81 8.41
C VAL A 328 16.75 -5.82 7.69
N PHE A 329 16.25 -7.03 7.51
CA PHE A 329 16.96 -8.14 6.88
C PHE A 329 16.26 -8.58 5.59
N GLY A 330 17.02 -9.15 4.65
CA GLY A 330 16.42 -9.89 3.53
C GLY A 330 15.64 -11.12 4.01
N ARG A 331 16.25 -11.87 4.95
CA ARG A 331 15.60 -12.97 5.67
C ARG A 331 15.91 -12.87 7.16
N VAL A 332 14.88 -12.94 8.00
CA VAL A 332 15.04 -12.91 9.45
C VAL A 332 15.46 -14.31 9.92
N CYS A 333 16.73 -14.44 10.32
CA CYS A 333 17.35 -15.65 10.83
C CYS A 333 18.18 -15.32 12.07
N ARG A 334 18.50 -16.33 12.89
CA ARG A 334 19.36 -16.16 14.07
C ARG A 334 20.75 -15.70 13.67
N GLU A 335 21.32 -16.29 12.64
CA GLU A 335 22.65 -15.93 12.09
C GLU A 335 22.69 -14.47 11.64
N THR A 336 21.66 -14.00 10.92
CA THR A 336 21.60 -12.60 10.45
C THR A 336 21.48 -11.62 11.61
N ALA A 337 20.78 -11.99 12.68
CA ALA A 337 20.72 -11.21 13.91
C ALA A 337 22.07 -11.18 14.66
N VAL A 338 22.80 -12.30 14.71
CA VAL A 338 24.16 -12.34 15.30
C VAL A 338 25.13 -11.49 14.49
N ALA A 339 25.13 -11.62 13.16
CA ALA A 339 25.95 -10.81 12.26
C ALA A 339 25.66 -9.31 12.44
N TRP A 340 24.39 -8.94 12.64
CA TRP A 340 24.01 -7.56 12.95
C TRP A 340 24.58 -7.08 14.28
N ILE A 341 24.53 -7.90 15.34
CA ILE A 341 25.12 -7.56 16.63
C ILE A 341 26.64 -7.40 16.53
N SER A 342 27.34 -8.26 15.78
CA SER A 342 28.77 -8.12 15.50
C SER A 342 29.06 -6.78 14.80
N HIS A 343 28.26 -6.40 13.81
CA HIS A 343 28.39 -5.10 13.15
C HIS A 343 28.14 -3.92 14.12
N LEU A 344 27.16 -4.03 15.02
CA LEU A 344 26.91 -3.00 16.03
C LEU A 344 28.04 -2.89 17.07
N GLN A 345 28.71 -4.00 17.39
CA GLN A 345 29.86 -4.05 18.29
C GLN A 345 31.08 -3.33 17.70
N GLU A 346 31.35 -3.49 16.40
CA GLU A 346 32.41 -2.74 15.70
C GLU A 346 32.22 -1.23 15.85
N ILE A 347 30.96 -0.78 15.82
CA ILE A 347 30.61 0.65 15.93
C ILE A 347 30.61 1.12 17.39
N ASN A 348 30.21 0.26 18.33
CA ASN A 348 30.03 0.60 19.74
C ASN A 348 30.70 -0.45 20.65
N PRO A 349 31.91 -0.19 21.17
CA PRO A 349 32.63 -1.17 21.98
C PRO A 349 31.97 -1.46 23.34
N SER A 350 31.05 -0.59 23.81
CA SER A 350 30.32 -0.82 25.05
C SER A 350 29.39 -2.03 24.98
N LEU A 351 29.02 -2.49 23.78
CA LEU A 351 28.19 -3.68 23.59
C LEU A 351 28.91 -4.98 23.97
N HIS A 352 30.25 -5.01 24.02
CA HIS A 352 30.99 -6.20 24.48
C HIS A 352 30.75 -6.50 25.95
N THR A 353 30.43 -5.49 26.76
CA THR A 353 30.17 -5.66 28.20
C THR A 353 28.70 -5.99 28.49
N ALA A 354 27.83 -5.92 27.48
CA ALA A 354 26.39 -6.14 27.64
C ALA A 354 26.02 -7.60 27.30
N ARG A 355 25.01 -8.13 27.98
CA ARG A 355 24.48 -9.48 27.71
C ARG A 355 23.35 -9.38 26.70
N VAL A 356 23.50 -10.00 25.53
CA VAL A 356 22.48 -9.94 24.46
C VAL A 356 21.62 -11.20 24.50
N LEU A 357 20.31 -11.01 24.59
CA LEU A 357 19.29 -12.06 24.62
C LEU A 357 18.43 -11.97 23.36
N PHE A 358 18.25 -13.09 22.66
CA PHE A 358 17.42 -13.16 21.45
C PHE A 358 16.01 -13.61 21.81
N ARG A 359 15.01 -12.76 21.58
CA ARG A 359 13.58 -13.05 21.79
C ARG A 359 12.86 -13.29 20.46
N THR A 360 13.48 -14.02 19.54
CA THR A 360 12.91 -14.22 18.20
C THR A 360 11.75 -15.23 18.25
N LYS A 361 10.66 -15.06 17.48
CA LYS A 361 9.51 -16.01 17.47
C LYS A 361 9.85 -17.46 17.06
N GLN A 362 11.03 -17.71 16.50
CA GLN A 362 11.56 -19.06 16.27
C GLN A 362 12.25 -19.67 17.51
N ALA A 363 12.48 -18.89 18.56
CA ALA A 363 13.08 -19.31 19.81
C ALA A 363 11.99 -19.73 20.81
N SER A 364 11.64 -21.01 20.78
CA SER A 364 10.92 -21.66 21.88
C SER A 364 11.81 -21.86 23.12
N GLU A 365 13.09 -21.50 23.06
CA GLU A 365 14.05 -21.62 24.16
C GLU A 365 14.87 -20.35 24.32
N THR A 366 14.72 -19.70 25.48
CA THR A 366 15.52 -18.54 25.90
C THR A 366 16.96 -18.97 26.13
N GLN A 367 17.85 -18.76 25.15
CA GLN A 367 19.28 -19.03 25.31
C GLN A 367 20.04 -17.75 25.66
N ILE A 368 20.71 -17.78 26.81
CA ILE A 368 21.61 -16.73 27.27
C ILE A 368 22.97 -16.99 26.63
N ILE A 369 23.38 -16.16 25.66
CA ILE A 369 24.75 -16.21 25.15
C ILE A 369 25.56 -15.20 25.97
N GLN A 370 26.47 -15.69 26.81
CA GLN A 370 27.58 -14.87 27.29
C GLN A 370 28.65 -14.86 26.21
N LEU A 371 28.77 -13.75 25.48
CA LEU A 371 29.84 -13.55 24.52
C LEU A 371 31.09 -13.13 25.30
N SER A 372 32.10 -14.00 25.32
CA SER A 372 33.39 -13.83 25.99
C SER A 372 34.29 -12.79 25.34
#